data_AF-A0A1E7YXE1-F1
#
_entry.id   AF-A0A1E7YXE1-F1
#
_cell.length_a   1.000
_cell.length_b   1.000
_cell.length_c   1.000
_cell.angle_alpha   90.00
_cell.angle_beta   90.00
_cell.angle_gamma   90.00
#
_symmetry.space_group_name_H-M   'P 1'
#
loop_
_entity.id
_entity.type
_entity.pdbx_description
1 polymer ?
#
loop_
_entity_poly.entity_id
_entity_poly.type
_entity_poly.pdbx_seq_one_letter_code
_entity_poly.pdbx_strand_id
1 'polypeptide(L)'
;MFALKVLFPDRDAARDALARLRSALEAPRSGPAEYYEVLEQILAEGCPLEHAIYAEKDVVACTIRGLDETRAAMAEAAFLDAGALEVIAE
;
A
#
# COMPACT_ATOMS: atom_id res chain seq x y z
N MET A 1 11.45 6.29 11.42
CA MET A 1 10.39 5.30 11.26
C MET A 1 9.26 6.04 10.58
N PHE A 2 8.98 5.67 9.35
CA PHE A 2 8.01 6.32 8.47
C PHE A 2 6.66 5.61 8.59
N ALA A 3 5.60 6.38 8.37
CA ALA A 3 4.29 5.84 8.08
C ALA A 3 3.90 6.21 6.64
N LEU A 4 3.15 5.33 5.98
CA LEU A 4 2.54 5.62 4.70
C LEU A 4 1.03 5.65 4.88
N LYS A 5 0.41 6.74 4.46
CA LYS A 5 -1.03 6.83 4.29
C LYS A 5 -1.39 6.66 2.82
N VAL A 6 -1.98 5.53 2.48
CA VAL A 6 -2.39 5.17 1.12
C VAL A 6 -3.86 5.50 0.95
N LEU A 7 -4.20 6.23 -0.11
CA LEU A 7 -5.56 6.66 -0.41
C LEU A 7 -6.12 5.89 -1.62
N PHE A 8 -7.37 5.46 -1.52
CA PHE A 8 -8.11 4.72 -2.53
C PHE A 8 -9.46 5.41 -2.80
N PRO A 9 -10.01 5.34 -4.01
CA PRO A 9 -11.28 6.00 -4.33
C PRO A 9 -12.44 5.43 -3.50
N ASP A 10 -12.42 4.12 -3.21
CA ASP A 10 -13.42 3.42 -2.42
C ASP A 10 -12.84 2.13 -1.80
N ARG A 11 -13.69 1.39 -1.08
CA ARG A 11 -13.30 0.15 -0.38
C ARG A 11 -13.00 -1.00 -1.35
N ASP A 12 -13.62 -1.02 -2.52
CA ASP A 12 -13.44 -2.11 -3.48
C ASP A 12 -12.12 -1.93 -4.23
N ALA A 13 -11.77 -0.69 -4.61
CA ALA A 13 -10.45 -0.36 -5.13
C ALA A 13 -9.33 -0.68 -4.14
N ALA A 14 -9.53 -0.40 -2.85
CA ALA A 14 -8.56 -0.78 -1.81
C ALA A 14 -8.39 -2.30 -1.71
N ARG A 15 -9.48 -3.07 -1.81
CA ARG A 15 -9.44 -4.54 -1.80
C ARG A 15 -8.74 -5.10 -3.03
N ASP A 16 -9.03 -4.56 -4.20
CA ASP A 16 -8.42 -4.95 -5.47
C ASP A 16 -6.91 -4.67 -5.45
N ALA A 17 -6.49 -3.52 -4.91
CA ALA A 17 -5.08 -3.20 -4.75
C ALA A 17 -4.37 -4.22 -3.84
N LEU A 18 -4.93 -4.53 -2.67
CA LEU A 18 -4.37 -5.54 -1.76
C LEU A 18 -4.34 -6.94 -2.40
N ALA A 19 -5.35 -7.30 -3.19
CA ALA A 19 -5.37 -8.56 -3.94
C ALA A 19 -4.27 -8.61 -5.01
N ARG A 20 -4.00 -7.51 -5.71
CA ARG A 20 -2.88 -7.41 -6.66
C ARG A 20 -1.53 -7.56 -5.97
N LEU A 21 -1.33 -6.89 -4.83
CA LEU A 21 -0.10 -7.06 -4.04
C LEU A 21 0.10 -8.50 -3.60
N ARG A 22 -0.97 -9.18 -3.17
CA ARG A 22 -0.93 -10.61 -2.84
C ARG A 22 -0.58 -11.47 -4.06
N SER A 23 -1.20 -11.19 -5.21
CA SER A 23 -0.89 -11.91 -6.46
C SER A 23 0.56 -11.71 -6.89
N ALA A 24 1.16 -10.54 -6.61
CA ALA A 24 2.57 -10.27 -6.90
C ALA A 24 3.51 -11.14 -6.06
N LEU A 25 3.11 -11.53 -4.84
CA LEU A 25 3.87 -12.47 -4.01
C LEU A 25 3.81 -13.93 -4.51
N GLU A 26 2.72 -14.30 -5.20
CA GLU A 26 2.50 -15.64 -5.75
C GLU A 26 3.14 -15.82 -7.14
N ALA A 27 3.38 -14.74 -7.86
CA ALA A 27 4.04 -14.74 -9.15
C ALA A 27 5.55 -15.09 -9.02
N PRO A 28 6.19 -15.62 -10.08
CA PRO A 28 7.63 -15.81 -10.09
C PRO A 28 8.34 -14.49 -9.78
N ARG A 29 9.15 -14.49 -8.72
CA ARG A 29 9.82 -13.29 -8.23
C ARG A 29 10.79 -12.75 -9.27
N SER A 30 10.40 -11.65 -9.91
CA SER A 30 11.25 -10.86 -10.78
C SER A 30 11.51 -9.51 -10.09
N GLY A 31 12.58 -9.42 -9.30
CA GLY A 31 12.92 -8.18 -8.60
C GLY A 31 13.79 -8.41 -7.36
N PRO A 32 14.15 -7.33 -6.66
CA PRO A 32 14.89 -7.39 -5.40
C PRO A 32 14.12 -8.18 -4.34
N ALA A 33 14.80 -9.01 -3.55
CA ALA A 33 14.16 -9.78 -2.47
C ALA A 33 13.47 -8.85 -1.45
N GLU A 34 14.10 -7.71 -1.14
CA GLU A 34 13.60 -6.68 -0.23
C GLU A 34 12.22 -6.16 -0.61
N TYR A 35 11.90 -6.05 -1.92
CA TYR A 35 10.58 -5.63 -2.38
C TYR A 35 9.49 -6.62 -1.92
N TYR A 36 9.74 -7.92 -2.06
CA TYR A 36 8.79 -8.95 -1.65
C TYR A 36 8.66 -9.02 -0.12
N GLU A 37 9.74 -8.80 0.62
CA GLU A 37 9.68 -8.69 2.09
C GLU A 37 8.80 -7.51 2.55
N VAL A 38 8.87 -6.37 1.85
CA VAL A 38 8.00 -5.22 2.13
C VAL A 38 6.53 -5.57 1.89
N LEU A 39 6.21 -6.21 0.77
CA LEU A 39 4.84 -6.65 0.48
C LEU A 39 4.32 -7.66 1.51
N GLU A 40 5.16 -8.62 1.91
CA GLU A 40 4.83 -9.59 2.97
C GLU A 40 4.55 -8.88 4.30
N GLN A 41 5.38 -7.91 4.69
CA GLN A 41 5.18 -7.11 5.90
C GLN A 41 3.83 -6.35 5.86
N ILE A 42 3.54 -5.64 4.77
CA ILE A 42 2.30 -4.87 4.60
C ILE A 42 1.07 -5.76 4.72
N LEU A 43 1.08 -6.93 4.07
CA LEU A 43 -0.05 -7.86 4.08
C LEU A 43 -0.20 -8.59 5.43
N ALA A 44 0.90 -8.80 6.16
CA ALA A 44 0.89 -9.41 7.49
C ALA A 44 0.39 -8.47 8.58
N GLU A 45 0.82 -7.20 8.57
CA GLU A 45 0.32 -6.18 9.49
C GLU A 45 -1.16 -5.86 9.24
N GLY A 46 -1.60 -6.05 7.99
CA GLY A 46 -2.95 -5.75 7.54
C GLY A 46 -3.13 -4.26 7.24
N CYS A 47 -4.09 -3.96 6.37
CA CYS A 47 -4.38 -2.60 5.94
C CYS A 47 -5.77 -2.18 6.45
N PRO A 48 -5.90 -1.69 7.69
CA PRO A 48 -7.19 -1.25 8.21
C PRO A 48 -7.71 -0.09 7.36
N LEU A 49 -8.89 -0.29 6.76
CA LEU A 49 -9.53 0.69 5.89
C LEU A 49 -10.37 1.66 6.71
N GLU A 50 -9.99 2.93 6.68
CA GLU A 50 -10.70 4.03 7.32
C GLU A 50 -11.26 5.02 6.30
N HIS A 51 -12.27 5.78 6.71
CA HIS A 51 -12.79 6.89 5.90
C HIS A 51 -11.81 8.07 5.94
N ALA A 52 -11.64 8.74 4.81
CA ALA A 52 -10.85 9.96 4.70
C ALA A 52 -11.45 10.91 3.65
N ILE A 53 -10.97 12.16 3.64
CA ILE A 53 -11.31 13.16 2.63
C ILE A 53 -10.06 13.53 1.85
N TYR A 54 -10.13 13.50 0.52
CA TYR A 54 -9.07 13.94 -0.36
C TYR A 54 -9.67 14.70 -1.54
N ALA A 55 -9.13 15.89 -1.81
CA ALA A 55 -9.64 16.80 -2.86
C ALA A 55 -11.17 16.97 -2.81
N GLU A 56 -11.72 17.24 -1.61
CA GLU A 56 -13.16 17.44 -1.35
C GLU A 56 -14.05 16.20 -1.64
N LYS A 57 -13.45 15.01 -1.81
CA LYS A 57 -14.17 13.76 -2.04
C LYS A 57 -13.96 12.79 -0.89
N ASP A 58 -15.01 12.02 -0.60
CA ASP A 58 -14.92 10.85 0.27
C ASP A 58 -14.02 9.80 -0.39
N VAL A 59 -13.00 9.37 0.34
CA VAL A 59 -12.05 8.33 -0.07
C VAL A 59 -11.85 7.34 1.08
N VAL A 60 -11.12 6.27 0.80
CA VAL A 60 -10.68 5.29 1.80
C VAL A 60 -9.19 5.44 2.01
N ALA A 61 -8.76 5.45 3.26
CA ALA A 61 -7.35 5.45 3.62
C ALA A 61 -6.95 4.13 4.29
N CYS A 62 -5.68 3.79 4.14
CA CYS A 62 -5.00 2.82 4.97
C CYS A 62 -3.66 3.39 5.44
N THR A 63 -3.32 3.20 6.71
CA THR A 63 -2.02 3.61 7.24
C THR A 63 -1.17 2.39 7.54
N ILE A 64 0.04 2.39 6.98
CA ILE A 64 1.08 1.39 7.20
C ILE A 64 2.18 2.06 8.01
N ARG A 65 2.68 1.39 9.04
CA ARG A 65 3.68 1.95 9.96
C ARG A 65 4.93 1.09 9.97
N GLY A 66 5.99 1.61 10.57
CA GLY A 66 7.19 0.82 10.83
C GLY A 66 8.07 0.54 9.62
N LEU A 67 7.94 1.36 8.58
CA LEU A 67 8.84 1.31 7.44
C LEU A 67 10.05 2.21 7.70
N ASP A 68 11.23 1.79 7.24
CA ASP A 68 12.34 2.70 7.00
C ASP A 68 12.14 3.44 5.66
N GLU A 69 13.02 4.38 5.33
CA GLU A 69 12.90 5.22 4.14
C GLU A 69 12.87 4.39 2.84
N THR A 70 13.77 3.41 2.72
CA THR A 70 13.87 2.54 1.54
C THR A 70 12.61 1.69 1.38
N ARG A 71 12.16 1.07 2.48
CA ARG A 71 10.94 0.25 2.50
C ARG A 71 9.69 1.08 2.23
N ALA A 72 9.64 2.32 2.73
CA ALA A 72 8.56 3.25 2.45
C ALA A 72 8.48 3.58 0.95
N ALA A 73 9.62 3.87 0.30
CA ALA A 73 9.64 4.11 -1.15
C ALA A 73 9.19 2.89 -1.97
N MET A 74 9.58 1.67 -1.56
CA MET A 74 9.13 0.43 -2.21
C MET A 74 7.63 0.20 -2.05
N ALA A 75 7.11 0.42 -0.83
CA ALA A 75 5.69 0.29 -0.53
C ALA A 75 4.86 1.31 -1.30
N GLU A 76 5.30 2.57 -1.34
CA GLU A 76 4.69 3.64 -2.14
C GLU A 76 4.55 3.24 -3.61
N ALA A 77 5.66 2.83 -4.23
CA ALA A 77 5.65 2.40 -5.63
C ALA A 77 4.68 1.22 -5.86
N ALA A 78 4.67 0.24 -4.96
CA ALA A 78 3.77 -0.90 -5.04
C ALA A 78 2.29 -0.49 -4.98
N PHE A 79 1.92 0.42 -4.08
CA PHE A 79 0.54 0.87 -3.95
C PHE A 79 0.09 1.71 -5.15
N LEU A 80 0.95 2.58 -5.66
CA LEU A 80 0.65 3.37 -6.87
C LEU A 80 0.42 2.45 -8.08
N ASP A 81 1.28 1.44 -8.27
CA ASP A 81 1.11 0.45 -9.35
C ASP A 81 -0.16 -0.43 -9.15
N ALA A 82 -0.49 -0.73 -7.90
CA ALA A 82 -1.71 -1.46 -7.54
C ALA A 82 -3.00 -0.64 -7.74
N GLY A 83 -2.90 0.68 -7.93
CA GLY A 83 -4.03 1.56 -8.23
C GLY A 83 -4.46 2.49 -7.10
N ALA A 84 -3.59 2.77 -6.13
CA ALA A 84 -3.83 3.85 -5.16
C ALA A 84 -3.92 5.22 -5.87
N LEU A 85 -4.73 6.11 -5.31
CA LEU A 85 -4.86 7.49 -5.79
C LEU A 85 -3.63 8.32 -5.43
N GLU A 86 -3.16 8.15 -4.20
CA GLU A 86 -2.09 8.94 -3.60
C GLU A 86 -1.49 8.12 -2.46
N VAL A 87 -0.19 8.29 -2.25
CA VAL A 87 0.52 7.77 -1.08
C VAL A 87 1.23 8.93 -0.41
N ILE A 88 0.94 9.14 0.87
CA ILE A 88 1.51 10.24 1.66
C ILE A 88 2.48 9.62 2.67
N ALA A 89 3.75 10.01 2.61
CA ALA A 89 4.73 9.65 3.62
C ALA A 89 4.66 10.63 4.82
N GLU A 90 4.48 10.07 6.02
CA GLU A 90 4.39 10.77 7.30
C GLU A 90 5.55 10.39 8.25
#